data_AF-A0A8H4AZE2-F1
#
_entry.id   AF-A0A8H4AZE2-F1
#
_cell.length_a   1.000
_cell.length_b   1.000
_cell.length_c   1.000
_cell.angle_alpha   90.00
_cell.angle_beta   90.00
_cell.angle_gamma   90.00
#
_symmetry.space_group_name_H-M   'P 1'
#
loop_
_entity.id
_entity.type
_entity.pdbx_description
1 polymer ?
#
loop_
_entity_poly.entity_id
_entity_poly.type
_entity_poly.pdbx_seq_one_letter_code
_entity_poly.pdbx_strand_id
1 'polypeptide(L)'
;MYKAKSDIQQTYLKYLAIYDKKKYIYIYIYHLSKFVNLIDSIDSIECSLYTIFLSHTMSILLSRVIRALEKIAPLSLAESSWDNVGLLVEPPYPRPNSSRVFLTIDLTSSVLEEALADPKVGVIVAYHPPIFRSFKRLNLSDIKQAIVLTCAAKGIGVFSPHTALDSCVGGGMHQRMDVSKILNVML
;
A
#
# COMPACT_ATOMS: atom_id res chain seq x y z
N MET A 1 29.48 -28.23 11.19
CA MET A 1 28.69 -29.45 10.91
C MET A 1 27.39 -29.36 11.73
N TYR A 2 26.33 -28.80 11.16
CA TYR A 2 24.98 -28.87 11.75
C TYR A 2 24.05 -29.43 10.69
N LYS A 3 23.48 -30.60 11.01
CA LYS A 3 22.55 -31.37 10.18
C LYS A 3 21.18 -30.69 10.15
N ALA A 4 20.58 -30.72 8.96
CA ALA A 4 19.21 -30.33 8.69
C ALA A 4 18.19 -31.12 9.54
N LYS A 5 17.13 -30.43 9.98
CA LYS A 5 15.83 -31.05 10.33
C LYS A 5 14.69 -30.19 9.78
N SER A 6 13.87 -30.85 8.96
CA SER A 6 12.48 -30.61 8.53
C SER A 6 12.13 -29.44 7.59
N ASP A 7 12.41 -29.62 6.31
CA ASP A 7 11.57 -29.58 5.08
C ASP A 7 10.19 -28.86 5.02
N ILE A 8 9.86 -27.91 5.89
CA ILE A 8 8.67 -27.04 5.72
C ILE A 8 9.02 -25.53 5.68
N GLN A 9 10.24 -25.15 6.09
CA GLN A 9 10.64 -23.74 6.17
C GLN A 9 11.27 -23.16 4.89
N GLN A 10 11.44 -23.95 3.82
CA GLN A 10 12.22 -23.52 2.65
C GLN A 10 11.41 -22.85 1.52
N THR A 11 10.08 -22.74 1.68
CA THR A 11 9.17 -22.24 0.62
C THR A 11 8.70 -20.80 0.83
N TYR A 12 9.08 -20.15 1.94
CA TYR A 12 8.73 -18.75 2.20
C TYR A 12 9.80 -17.82 1.63
N LEU A 13 9.70 -17.70 0.31
CA LEU A 13 9.89 -16.47 -0.46
C LEU A 13 11.25 -15.76 -0.35
N LYS A 14 11.99 -15.94 -1.44
CA LYS A 14 13.03 -15.05 -1.95
C LYS A 14 12.40 -13.70 -2.36
N TYR A 15 11.87 -12.93 -1.40
CA TYR A 15 11.57 -11.52 -1.62
C TYR A 15 12.89 -10.78 -1.71
N LEU A 16 13.29 -10.40 -2.93
CA LEU A 16 14.37 -9.46 -3.16
C LEU A 16 13.91 -8.07 -2.68
N ALA A 17 13.85 -7.88 -1.36
CA ALA A 17 14.00 -6.57 -0.77
C ALA A 17 15.44 -6.13 -1.07
N ILE A 18 15.63 -5.40 -2.17
CA ILE A 18 16.89 -4.70 -2.39
C ILE A 18 16.89 -3.54 -1.39
N TYR A 19 17.49 -3.79 -0.23
CA TYR A 19 17.85 -2.76 0.72
C TYR A 19 19.01 -1.96 0.12
N ASP A 20 18.68 -0.99 -0.73
CA ASP A 20 19.65 0.04 -1.09
C ASP A 20 19.75 1.01 0.10
N LYS A 21 20.94 1.58 0.33
CA LYS A 21 21.26 2.48 1.46
C LYS A 21 20.46 3.79 1.46
N LYS A 22 19.44 3.92 0.60
CA LYS A 22 18.42 4.95 0.55
C LYS A 22 17.12 4.32 1.06
N LYS A 23 16.73 4.63 2.30
CA LYS A 23 15.50 4.33 3.08
C LYS A 23 14.22 3.75 2.39
N TYR A 24 14.28 2.77 1.49
CA TYR A 24 13.12 2.28 0.74
C TYR A 24 13.15 0.75 0.57
N ILE A 25 11.98 0.13 0.49
CA ILE A 25 11.83 -1.29 0.17
C ILE A 25 10.89 -1.44 -1.02
N TYR A 26 11.44 -1.98 -2.10
CA TYR A 26 10.67 -2.45 -3.25
C TYR A 26 10.11 -3.84 -2.94
N ILE A 27 8.82 -3.94 -2.66
CA ILE A 27 8.15 -5.25 -2.61
C ILE A 27 7.71 -5.61 -4.02
N TYR A 28 8.51 -6.44 -4.67
CA TYR A 28 8.06 -7.12 -5.87
C TYR A 28 7.12 -8.26 -5.48
N ILE A 29 5.81 -8.05 -5.61
CA ILE A 29 4.83 -9.15 -5.53
C ILE A 29 4.93 -9.95 -6.83
N TYR A 30 5.95 -10.81 -6.93
CA TYR A 30 6.23 -11.64 -8.12
C TYR A 30 5.32 -12.87 -8.25
N HIS A 31 4.38 -13.08 -7.33
CA HIS A 31 3.48 -14.22 -7.43
C HIS A 31 2.09 -13.86 -6.90
N LEU A 32 1.28 -13.29 -7.79
CA LEU A 32 -0.12 -13.02 -7.54
C LEU A 32 -0.84 -14.28 -7.00
N SER A 33 -0.45 -15.49 -7.41
CA SER A 33 -1.20 -16.71 -7.08
C SER A 33 -1.28 -17.07 -5.59
N LYS A 34 -0.27 -16.77 -4.77
CA LYS A 34 -0.35 -17.08 -3.32
C LYS A 34 -1.15 -16.05 -2.54
N PHE A 35 -1.07 -14.77 -2.93
CA PHE A 35 -1.90 -13.69 -2.37
C PHE A 35 -3.35 -13.77 -2.89
N VAL A 36 -3.55 -14.27 -4.12
CA VAL A 36 -4.84 -14.61 -4.72
C VAL A 36 -5.48 -15.78 -3.98
N ASN A 37 -4.73 -16.84 -3.63
CA ASN A 37 -5.31 -17.96 -2.88
C ASN A 37 -5.81 -17.61 -1.46
N LEU A 38 -5.23 -16.59 -0.81
CA LEU A 38 -5.73 -16.07 0.47
C LEU A 38 -7.02 -15.21 0.31
N ILE A 39 -7.24 -14.67 -0.88
CA ILE A 39 -8.39 -13.82 -1.21
C ILE A 39 -9.53 -14.67 -1.81
N ASP A 40 -9.21 -15.62 -2.67
CA ASP A 40 -10.17 -16.51 -3.35
C ASP A 40 -10.76 -17.56 -2.40
N SER A 41 -10.09 -17.86 -1.27
CA SER A 41 -10.68 -18.71 -0.22
C SER A 41 -11.81 -18.02 0.55
N ILE A 42 -12.08 -16.73 0.29
CA ILE A 42 -13.06 -15.91 1.01
C ILE A 42 -14.26 -15.56 0.11
N ASP A 43 -14.04 -15.35 -1.19
CA ASP A 43 -15.08 -14.86 -2.11
C ASP A 43 -15.55 -15.96 -3.07
N SER A 44 -16.17 -17.03 -2.53
CA SER A 44 -17.05 -17.89 -3.31
C SER A 44 -18.50 -17.45 -3.10
N ILE A 45 -18.97 -16.44 -3.85
CA ILE A 45 -20.36 -16.22 -4.29
C ILE A 45 -20.45 -14.82 -4.94
N GLU A 46 -21.15 -14.76 -6.08
CA GLU A 46 -21.60 -13.58 -6.83
C GLU A 46 -20.63 -12.88 -7.80
N CYS A 47 -20.38 -13.54 -8.94
CA CYS A 47 -19.80 -12.92 -10.13
C CYS A 47 -20.70 -13.20 -11.35
N SER A 48 -21.54 -12.24 -11.74
CA SER A 48 -22.22 -12.26 -13.06
C SER A 48 -22.84 -10.92 -13.45
N LEU A 49 -23.41 -10.15 -12.50
CA LEU A 49 -24.17 -8.92 -12.82
C LEU A 49 -23.40 -7.60 -12.57
N TYR A 50 -22.25 -7.65 -11.89
CA TYR A 50 -21.52 -6.43 -11.47
C TYR A 50 -20.91 -5.67 -12.66
N THR A 51 -20.46 -6.37 -13.71
CA THR A 51 -19.62 -5.84 -14.80
C THR A 51 -20.20 -4.65 -15.58
N ILE A 52 -21.53 -4.47 -15.61
CA ILE A 52 -22.18 -3.45 -16.46
C ILE A 52 -22.32 -2.08 -15.75
N PHE A 53 -22.20 -2.01 -14.41
CA PHE A 53 -22.32 -0.75 -13.65
C PHE A 53 -20.97 -0.05 -13.34
N LEU A 54 -19.83 -0.65 -13.72
CA LEU A 54 -18.47 -0.23 -13.35
C LEU A 54 -17.87 0.90 -14.21
N SER A 55 -18.68 1.83 -14.73
CA SER A 55 -18.12 3.01 -15.44
C SER A 55 -17.42 4.02 -14.52
N HIS A 56 -17.46 3.82 -13.19
CA HIS A 56 -16.89 4.73 -12.17
C HIS A 56 -16.14 4.01 -11.03
N THR A 57 -15.74 2.75 -11.20
CA THR A 57 -15.20 1.97 -10.09
C THR A 57 -13.71 2.11 -9.86
N MET A 58 -13.38 2.34 -8.59
CA MET A 58 -12.09 2.19 -7.97
C MET A 58 -11.29 1.00 -8.54
N SER A 59 -9.99 1.19 -8.74
CA SER A 59 -9.08 0.15 -9.24
C SER A 59 -9.18 -1.14 -8.44
N ILE A 60 -9.24 -2.29 -9.10
CA ILE A 60 -9.20 -3.62 -8.46
C ILE A 60 -7.98 -3.73 -7.52
N LEU A 61 -6.82 -3.22 -7.94
CA LEU A 61 -5.60 -3.23 -7.12
C LEU A 61 -5.80 -2.40 -5.85
N LEU A 62 -6.37 -1.20 -5.97
CA LEU A 62 -6.63 -0.31 -4.85
C LEU A 62 -7.62 -0.92 -3.85
N SER A 63 -8.73 -1.48 -4.34
CA SER A 63 -9.70 -2.20 -3.50
C SER A 63 -9.07 -3.37 -2.75
N ARG A 64 -8.14 -4.09 -3.37
CA ARG A 64 -7.41 -5.19 -2.73
C ARG A 64 -6.45 -4.69 -1.66
N VAL A 65 -5.73 -3.59 -1.92
CA VAL A 65 -4.83 -2.98 -0.95
C VAL A 65 -5.60 -2.49 0.28
N ILE A 66 -6.72 -1.79 0.09
CA ILE A 66 -7.55 -1.31 1.19
C ILE A 66 -8.05 -2.47 2.04
N ARG A 67 -8.64 -3.51 1.42
CA ARG A 67 -9.12 -4.70 2.14
C ARG A 67 -8.01 -5.44 2.89
N ALA A 68 -6.82 -5.50 2.31
CA ALA A 68 -5.67 -6.10 2.98
C ALA A 68 -5.25 -5.26 4.18
N LEU A 69 -5.04 -3.95 4.00
CA LEU A 69 -4.59 -3.06 5.06
C LEU A 69 -5.61 -2.94 6.20
N GLU A 70 -6.90 -3.01 5.93
CA GLU A 70 -7.94 -3.05 6.97
C GLU A 70 -7.85 -4.30 7.86
N LYS A 71 -7.41 -5.44 7.33
CA LYS A 71 -7.18 -6.66 8.13
C LYS A 71 -5.90 -6.58 8.96
N ILE A 72 -4.90 -5.87 8.43
CA ILE A 72 -3.55 -5.73 8.98
C ILE A 72 -3.51 -4.71 10.10
N ALA A 73 -4.07 -3.54 9.83
CA ALA A 73 -4.12 -2.38 10.68
C ALA A 73 -5.49 -1.71 10.50
N PRO A 74 -6.54 -2.25 11.15
CA PRO A 74 -7.87 -1.66 11.11
C PRO A 74 -7.78 -0.17 11.45
N LEU A 75 -8.39 0.68 10.63
CA LEU A 75 -8.28 2.14 10.82
C LEU A 75 -8.89 2.62 12.15
N SER A 76 -9.74 1.80 12.77
CA SER A 76 -10.28 2.04 14.12
C SER A 76 -9.22 2.06 15.23
N LEU A 77 -8.02 1.56 14.96
CA LEU A 77 -6.88 1.61 15.88
C LEU A 77 -6.10 2.93 15.82
N ALA A 78 -6.40 3.80 14.84
CA ALA A 78 -5.73 5.08 14.70
C ALA A 78 -6.13 6.09 15.79
N GLU A 79 -5.24 7.05 16.02
CA GLU A 79 -5.48 8.20 16.89
C GLU A 79 -6.56 9.12 16.30
N SER A 80 -7.78 8.92 16.78
CA SER A 80 -9.00 9.54 16.24
C SER A 80 -9.06 11.07 16.36
N SER A 81 -8.27 11.67 17.24
CA SER A 81 -8.33 13.11 17.53
C SER A 81 -7.48 13.97 16.59
N TRP A 82 -6.47 13.40 15.93
CA TRP A 82 -5.51 14.19 15.17
C TRP A 82 -4.96 13.54 13.91
N ASP A 83 -5.10 12.23 13.74
CA ASP A 83 -4.52 11.52 12.61
C ASP A 83 -5.39 11.58 11.35
N ASN A 84 -4.78 11.35 10.19
CA ASN A 84 -5.49 11.23 8.91
C ASN A 84 -5.03 9.98 8.17
N VAL A 85 -5.68 8.86 8.46
CA VAL A 85 -5.39 7.52 7.93
C VAL A 85 -6.38 7.09 6.86
N GLY A 86 -6.07 6.01 6.14
CA GLY A 86 -6.92 5.40 5.12
C GLY A 86 -6.59 5.83 3.71
N LEU A 87 -7.59 5.80 2.84
CA LEU A 87 -7.46 6.22 1.43
C LEU A 87 -7.44 7.75 1.34
N LEU A 88 -6.28 8.31 1.02
CA LEU A 88 -6.07 9.76 0.94
C LEU A 88 -6.21 10.31 -0.48
N VAL A 89 -5.89 9.49 -1.48
CA VAL A 89 -6.05 9.85 -2.89
C VAL A 89 -6.66 8.68 -3.63
N GLU A 90 -7.87 8.89 -4.15
CA GLU A 90 -8.51 7.97 -5.10
C GLU A 90 -8.44 8.60 -6.51
N PRO A 91 -7.70 8.00 -7.45
CA PRO A 91 -7.63 8.52 -8.80
C PRO A 91 -8.94 8.21 -9.56
N PRO A 92 -9.56 9.18 -10.25
CA PRO A 92 -10.77 8.94 -11.05
C PRO A 92 -10.50 8.00 -12.23
N TYR A 93 -9.28 7.99 -12.73
CA TYR A 93 -8.83 7.12 -13.82
C TYR A 93 -7.59 6.34 -13.36
N PRO A 94 -7.77 5.09 -12.87
CA PRO A 94 -6.66 4.27 -12.47
C PRO A 94 -5.65 4.04 -13.59
N ARG A 95 -4.36 3.94 -13.24
CA ARG A 95 -3.32 3.61 -14.20
C ARG A 95 -3.59 2.24 -14.84
N PRO A 96 -3.66 2.15 -16.19
CA PRO A 96 -3.96 0.90 -16.87
C PRO A 96 -2.88 -0.13 -16.63
N ASN A 97 -3.26 -1.40 -16.49
CA ASN A 97 -2.35 -2.54 -16.28
C ASN A 97 -1.41 -2.39 -15.07
N SER A 98 -1.77 -1.54 -14.10
CA SER A 98 -1.06 -1.44 -12.84
C SER A 98 -1.26 -2.71 -12.01
N SER A 99 -0.17 -3.19 -11.41
CA SER A 99 -0.14 -4.45 -10.67
C SER A 99 0.81 -4.41 -9.47
N ARG A 100 1.40 -3.26 -9.18
CA ARG A 100 2.38 -3.07 -8.10
C ARG A 100 1.93 -2.00 -7.11
N VAL A 101 2.32 -2.24 -5.87
CA VAL A 101 2.18 -1.33 -4.74
C VAL A 101 3.58 -0.83 -4.40
N PHE A 102 3.73 0.49 -4.27
CA PHE A 102 4.96 1.13 -3.85
C PHE A 102 4.85 1.50 -2.37
N LEU A 103 5.80 1.07 -1.54
CA LEU A 103 5.81 1.37 -0.11
C LEU A 103 6.80 2.49 0.20
N THR A 104 6.42 3.42 1.06
CA THR A 104 7.34 4.45 1.56
C THR A 104 7.02 4.90 2.99
N ILE A 105 8.03 5.45 3.66
CA ILE A 105 7.86 6.20 4.91
C ILE A 105 7.21 7.55 4.60
N ASP A 106 7.93 8.35 3.81
CA ASP A 106 7.55 9.70 3.40
C ASP A 106 7.36 9.74 1.90
N LEU A 107 6.20 10.20 1.45
CA LEU A 107 5.97 10.49 0.04
C LEU A 107 6.46 11.91 -0.27
N THR A 108 7.75 12.01 -0.60
CA THR A 108 8.37 13.27 -1.09
C THR A 108 8.31 13.33 -2.61
N SER A 109 8.63 14.48 -3.22
CA SER A 109 8.66 14.60 -4.68
C SER A 109 9.62 13.62 -5.34
N SER A 110 10.82 13.42 -4.78
CA SER A 110 11.78 12.45 -5.36
C SER A 110 11.27 11.02 -5.26
N VAL A 111 10.61 10.66 -4.15
CA VAL A 111 9.99 9.32 -3.98
C VAL A 111 8.82 9.14 -4.93
N LEU A 112 8.03 10.19 -5.17
CA LEU A 112 6.97 10.15 -6.15
C LEU A 112 7.53 9.93 -7.57
N GLU A 113 8.60 10.61 -7.95
CA GLU A 113 9.26 10.38 -9.24
C GLU A 113 9.77 8.94 -9.39
N GLU A 114 10.35 8.36 -8.33
CA GLU A 114 10.74 6.94 -8.31
C GLU A 114 9.53 6.01 -8.51
N ALA A 115 8.42 6.26 -7.82
CA ALA A 115 7.19 5.48 -7.97
C ALA A 115 6.60 5.63 -9.39
N LEU A 116 6.67 6.83 -9.98
CA LEU A 116 6.17 7.11 -11.31
C LEU A 116 7.01 6.47 -12.42
N ALA A 117 8.30 6.28 -12.19
CA ALA A 117 9.22 5.65 -13.13
C ALA A 117 8.86 4.18 -13.42
N ASP A 118 8.14 3.51 -12.51
CA ASP A 118 7.58 2.18 -12.76
C ASP A 118 6.13 2.27 -13.30
N PRO A 119 5.88 1.93 -14.58
CA PRO A 119 4.54 1.97 -15.16
C PRO A 119 3.56 0.98 -14.51
N LYS A 120 4.03 0.01 -13.73
CA LYS A 120 3.17 -0.98 -13.03
C LYS A 120 2.70 -0.51 -11.66
N VAL A 121 3.24 0.58 -11.11
CA VAL A 121 2.77 1.12 -9.82
C VAL A 121 1.41 1.78 -10.01
N GLY A 122 0.41 1.26 -9.28
CA GLY A 122 -0.96 1.81 -9.25
C GLY A 122 -1.40 2.29 -7.87
N VAL A 123 -0.66 1.92 -6.82
CA VAL A 123 -0.97 2.29 -5.45
C VAL A 123 0.33 2.60 -4.71
N ILE A 124 0.34 3.68 -3.95
CA ILE A 124 1.38 4.01 -2.97
C ILE A 124 0.79 3.80 -1.58
N VAL A 125 1.49 3.08 -0.72
CA VAL A 125 1.22 3.05 0.72
C VAL A 125 2.31 3.84 1.40
N ALA A 126 1.94 5.01 1.92
CA ALA A 126 2.85 5.91 2.63
C ALA A 126 2.53 5.87 4.12
N TYR A 127 3.50 5.54 4.95
CA TYR A 127 3.27 5.51 6.41
C TYR A 127 2.89 6.88 6.96
N HIS A 128 3.65 7.93 6.63
CA HIS A 128 3.25 9.29 7.00
C HIS A 128 2.21 9.81 5.99
N PRO A 129 1.07 10.35 6.44
CA PRO A 129 0.05 10.89 5.55
C PRO A 129 0.58 12.10 4.76
N PRO A 130 0.65 12.06 3.41
CA PRO A 130 0.97 13.27 2.64
C PRO A 130 -0.11 14.35 2.82
N ILE A 131 -1.35 13.94 3.11
CA ILE A 131 -2.44 14.81 3.55
C ILE A 131 -2.57 14.67 5.07
N PHE A 132 -1.68 15.28 5.86
CA PHE A 132 -1.79 15.20 7.32
C PHE A 132 -2.84 16.17 7.89
N ARG A 133 -3.07 17.30 7.21
CA ARG A 133 -4.11 18.28 7.54
C ARG A 133 -4.93 18.58 6.29
N SER A 134 -6.21 18.90 6.47
CA SER A 134 -7.10 19.23 5.37
C SER A 134 -6.56 20.41 4.56
N PHE A 135 -6.54 20.25 3.24
CA PHE A 135 -6.20 21.34 2.34
C PHE A 135 -7.41 22.26 2.13
N LYS A 136 -7.18 23.58 2.18
CA LYS A 136 -8.19 24.58 1.78
C LYS A 136 -8.22 24.82 0.26
N ARG A 137 -7.18 24.39 -0.45
CA ARG A 137 -6.96 24.55 -1.89
C ARG A 137 -6.00 23.47 -2.37
N LEU A 138 -6.05 23.14 -3.66
CA LEU A 138 -5.10 22.26 -4.32
C LEU A 138 -4.44 23.05 -5.46
N ASN A 139 -3.15 23.34 -5.31
CA ASN A 139 -2.35 24.05 -6.30
C ASN A 139 -0.99 23.37 -6.47
N LEU A 140 -0.35 23.60 -7.62
CA LEU A 140 0.97 23.03 -7.91
C LEU A 140 2.12 23.79 -7.25
N SER A 141 1.86 24.97 -6.66
CA SER A 141 2.89 25.75 -5.95
C SER A 141 3.24 25.21 -4.57
N ASP A 142 2.32 24.49 -3.91
CA ASP A 142 2.58 23.76 -2.68
C ASP A 142 2.97 22.31 -2.99
N ILE A 143 4.07 21.86 -2.40
CA ILE A 143 4.66 20.55 -2.73
C ILE A 143 3.78 19.37 -2.35
N LYS A 144 3.04 19.44 -1.23
CA LYS A 144 2.16 18.34 -0.78
C LYS A 144 0.93 18.26 -1.68
N GLN A 145 0.36 19.42 -2.03
CA GLN A 145 -0.76 19.50 -2.96
C GLN A 145 -0.34 19.04 -4.37
N ALA A 146 0.86 19.41 -4.83
CA ALA A 146 1.40 18.97 -6.10
C ALA A 146 1.57 17.43 -6.16
N ILE A 147 2.03 16.81 -5.08
CA ILE A 147 2.11 15.34 -4.97
C ILE A 147 0.73 14.71 -5.12
N VAL A 148 -0.27 15.20 -4.37
CA VAL A 148 -1.64 14.68 -4.43
C VAL A 148 -2.26 14.84 -5.82
N LEU A 149 -2.14 16.04 -6.40
CA LEU A 149 -2.63 16.31 -7.76
C LEU A 149 -1.95 15.42 -8.79
N THR A 150 -0.63 15.20 -8.66
CA THR A 150 0.13 14.34 -9.56
C THR A 150 -0.30 12.89 -9.42
N CYS A 151 -0.46 12.36 -8.19
CA CYS A 151 -0.97 11.01 -7.98
C CYS A 151 -2.35 10.81 -8.63
N ALA A 152 -3.29 11.73 -8.38
CA ALA A 152 -4.62 11.69 -8.96
C ALA A 152 -4.58 11.72 -10.50
N ALA A 153 -3.80 12.64 -11.08
CA ALA A 153 -3.66 12.79 -12.53
C ALA A 153 -2.95 11.60 -13.20
N LYS A 154 -2.04 10.93 -12.49
CA LYS A 154 -1.25 9.79 -12.99
C LYS A 154 -1.87 8.43 -12.68
N GLY A 155 -3.09 8.41 -12.12
CA GLY A 155 -3.84 7.19 -11.86
C GLY A 155 -3.30 6.36 -10.70
N ILE A 156 -2.67 6.98 -9.71
CA ILE A 156 -2.05 6.31 -8.55
C ILE A 156 -2.87 6.62 -7.29
N GLY A 157 -3.36 5.56 -6.64
CA GLY A 157 -4.00 5.67 -5.33
C GLY A 157 -2.98 5.86 -4.22
N VAL A 158 -3.33 6.58 -3.16
CA VAL A 158 -2.46 6.77 -1.99
C VAL A 158 -3.21 6.37 -0.73
N PHE A 159 -2.67 5.41 0.01
CA PHE A 159 -3.19 4.97 1.30
C PHE A 159 -2.17 5.22 2.40
N SER A 160 -2.62 5.57 3.61
CA SER A 160 -1.75 5.76 4.76
C SER A 160 -2.32 5.08 6.02
N PRO A 161 -1.63 4.08 6.60
CA PRO A 161 -2.10 3.44 7.83
C PRO A 161 -1.66 4.19 9.11
N HIS A 162 -0.54 4.93 9.06
CA HIS A 162 0.04 5.71 10.16
C HIS A 162 -0.18 5.11 11.56
N THR A 163 -0.87 5.82 12.48
CA THR A 163 -1.05 5.34 13.86
C THR A 163 -1.89 4.08 13.99
N ALA A 164 -2.74 3.73 13.02
CA ALA A 164 -3.43 2.44 13.04
C ALA A 164 -2.42 1.29 13.03
N LEU A 165 -1.33 1.45 12.29
CA LEU A 165 -0.25 0.46 12.24
C LEU A 165 0.59 0.44 13.53
N ASP A 166 0.83 1.61 14.13
CA ASP A 166 1.54 1.71 15.42
C ASP A 166 0.77 1.00 16.55
N SER A 167 -0.57 1.05 16.49
CA SER A 167 -1.46 0.46 17.49
C SER A 167 -1.65 -1.06 17.33
N CYS A 168 -1.17 -1.68 16.25
CA CYS A 168 -1.25 -3.13 16.09
C CYS A 168 -0.37 -3.85 17.12
N VAL A 169 -0.83 -5.01 17.64
CA VAL A 169 -0.07 -5.82 18.61
C VAL A 169 1.29 -6.19 18.02
N GLY A 170 2.35 -5.63 18.59
CA GLY A 170 3.72 -5.75 18.09
C GLY A 170 4.31 -4.49 17.43
N GLY A 171 3.56 -3.38 17.35
CA GLY A 171 3.89 -2.11 16.68
C GLY A 171 4.17 -0.88 17.58
N GLY A 172 4.52 -1.06 18.86
CA GLY A 172 4.64 0.08 19.81
C GLY A 172 5.57 1.24 19.37
N MET A 173 5.33 2.42 19.97
CA MET A 173 5.90 3.78 19.77
C MET A 173 7.43 3.95 19.56
N HIS A 174 8.21 2.87 19.59
CA HIS A 174 9.66 2.88 19.32
C HIS A 174 10.08 2.09 18.08
N GLN A 175 9.12 1.58 17.31
CA GLN A 175 9.43 0.83 16.11
C GLN A 175 9.40 1.74 14.90
N ARG A 176 10.56 2.32 14.58
CA ARG A 176 10.87 2.71 13.20
C ARG A 176 10.36 1.60 12.29
N MET A 177 9.64 1.93 11.22
CA MET A 177 9.24 1.02 10.15
C MET A 177 10.31 -0.02 9.90
N ASP A 178 10.14 -1.17 10.53
CA ASP A 178 10.81 -2.35 10.08
C ASP A 178 9.91 -2.81 8.95
N VAL A 179 10.24 -2.44 7.72
CA VAL A 179 9.41 -2.84 6.59
C VAL A 179 9.40 -4.36 6.41
N SER A 180 10.25 -5.11 7.14
CA SER A 180 10.05 -6.55 7.35
C SER A 180 8.76 -6.89 8.13
N LYS A 181 8.24 -6.01 9.00
CA LYS A 181 6.95 -6.17 9.67
C LYS A 181 5.78 -5.79 8.77
N ILE A 182 5.89 -4.73 7.96
CA ILE A 182 4.89 -4.47 6.90
C ILE A 182 4.85 -5.65 5.94
N LEU A 183 6.00 -6.19 5.53
CA LEU A 183 6.11 -7.44 4.78
C LEU A 183 5.46 -8.61 5.55
N ASN A 184 5.81 -8.86 6.81
CA ASN A 184 5.26 -10.00 7.58
C ASN A 184 3.75 -9.91 7.84
N VAL A 185 3.16 -8.72 7.79
CA VAL A 185 1.72 -8.54 7.96
C VAL A 185 1.00 -8.45 6.61
N MET A 186 1.70 -8.06 5.52
CA MET A 186 1.19 -8.10 4.13
C MET A 186 1.43 -9.43 3.39
N LEU A 187 2.15 -10.40 3.99
CA LEU A 187 2.52 -11.71 3.42
C LEU A 187 1.92 -12.87 4.21
#